data_AF-A0A523A4F8-F1
#
_entry.id   AF-A0A523A4F8-F1
#
_cell.length_a   1.000
_cell.length_b   1.000
_cell.length_c   1.000
_cell.angle_alpha   90.00
_cell.angle_beta   90.00
_cell.angle_gamma   90.00
#
_symmetry.space_group_name_H-M   'P 1'
#
loop_
_entity.id
_entity.type
_entity.pdbx_description
1 polymer ?
#
loop_
_entity_poly.entity_id
_entity_poly.type
_entity_poly.pdbx_seq_one_letter_code
_entity_poly.pdbx_strand_id
1 'polypeptide(L)'
;MPGDTMIEPTHLHTIEAAVDAILRRVGARIVLAIPLGIGKPNPLVNALYRRVKADPSLQLRILTALSLQRPVAHSDLERRFLQPFAERVFGDYPDLDYVGDARRQMLPANIEVYEFFMKTGDYLGNPPAQQHHIYCNYSHVARDMKAHGVNVIAQAIAVDESAAPPRYSLSSNPDVTLDLLDLYPQGDPATPLVVGVVNRKMPFMPNDALVPASRFDLLLGDPRCTHDLFCAPNMKVDAQEYAIALWASTLVADGGTLQIGIGALGDAIAQALIVREQHNPEYRQMLADLQDALGTTLPVGNDTAPFGQGLYGCSEMFVNGFLWLIRAGIIRRKVYDDLALQRLVSQGLIGHEVTPQTLVQLQRAGRIGTELTAHDVDFLKRHGIFKPQVQWVDRDAGGELRVADQVLPASLTPGPAFDRLCGVCLGATLGGGYIAHGGFFLGPGDFYQALRDMPAQEKQCINMSRIRFINELLGHEELARLQRRKARFINTTMMVSLLGAAVSDGLDSGQIVSGVGGQYNFVAMG
;
A
#
# COMPACT_ATOMS: atom_id res chain seq x y z
N MET A 1 -2.66 21.23 -22.93
CA MET A 1 -2.43 21.53 -21.50
C MET A 1 -2.58 23.03 -21.30
N PRO A 2 -3.71 23.53 -20.79
CA PRO A 2 -3.71 24.85 -20.15
C PRO A 2 -2.90 24.73 -18.85
N GLY A 3 -2.01 25.69 -18.60
CA GLY A 3 -1.08 25.65 -17.47
C GLY A 3 -1.78 25.68 -16.12
N ASP A 4 -1.63 24.60 -15.35
CA ASP A 4 -1.89 24.59 -13.92
C ASP A 4 -0.91 25.59 -13.26
N THR A 5 -1.43 26.71 -12.75
CA THR A 5 -0.76 27.40 -11.64
C THR A 5 -0.82 26.48 -10.43
N MET A 6 0.16 25.58 -10.34
CA MET A 6 0.39 24.73 -9.17
C MET A 6 0.63 25.64 -7.96
N ILE A 7 -0.36 25.71 -7.06
CA ILE A 7 -0.23 26.48 -5.83
C ILE A 7 0.84 25.79 -4.98
N GLU A 8 1.88 26.52 -4.61
CA GLU A 8 2.90 25.99 -3.70
C GLU A 8 2.33 25.82 -2.28
N PRO A 9 2.66 24.72 -1.59
CA PRO A 9 2.24 24.50 -0.21
C PRO A 9 2.80 25.60 0.71
N THR A 10 2.06 25.97 1.75
CA THR A 10 2.64 26.77 2.83
C THR A 10 3.53 25.89 3.69
N HIS A 11 4.82 26.17 3.70
CA HIS A 11 5.77 25.50 4.58
C HIS A 11 5.68 26.04 6.01
N LEU A 12 5.54 25.14 6.97
CA LEU A 12 5.46 25.42 8.39
C LEU A 12 6.55 24.65 9.13
N HIS A 13 7.16 25.29 10.13
CA HIS A 13 8.30 24.74 10.86
C HIS A 13 8.00 24.39 12.32
N THR A 14 6.79 24.71 12.79
CA THR A 14 6.34 24.38 14.15
C THR A 14 4.95 23.76 14.14
N ILE A 15 4.72 22.78 15.01
CA ILE A 15 3.40 22.14 15.20
C ILE A 15 2.34 23.19 15.59
N GLU A 16 2.69 24.15 16.43
CA GLU A 16 1.77 25.20 16.89
C GLU A 16 1.30 26.08 15.72
N ALA A 17 2.21 26.47 14.82
CA ALA A 17 1.85 27.23 13.62
C ALA A 17 0.94 26.42 12.68
N ALA A 18 1.12 25.09 12.62
CA ALA A 18 0.24 24.21 11.85
C ALA A 18 -1.17 24.12 12.45
N VAL A 19 -1.29 23.98 13.77
CA VAL A 19 -2.59 24.01 14.46
C VAL A 19 -3.30 25.35 14.21
N ASP A 20 -2.59 26.47 14.34
CA ASP A 20 -3.18 27.80 14.11
C ASP A 20 -3.53 28.02 12.63
N ALA A 21 -2.75 27.48 11.68
CA ALA A 21 -3.08 27.52 10.26
C ALA A 21 -4.31 26.69 9.91
N ILE A 22 -4.45 25.49 10.50
CA ILE A 22 -5.64 24.64 10.32
C ILE A 22 -6.87 25.39 10.82
N LEU A 23 -6.86 25.86 12.08
CA LEU A 23 -7.99 26.59 12.67
C LEU A 23 -8.39 27.84 11.89
N ARG A 24 -7.41 28.60 11.38
CA ARG A 24 -7.69 29.77 10.54
C ARG A 24 -8.37 29.41 9.22
N ARG A 25 -8.05 28.26 8.62
CA ARG A 25 -8.57 27.85 7.32
C ARG A 25 -9.93 27.14 7.41
N VAL A 26 -10.13 26.29 8.41
CA VAL A 26 -11.37 25.48 8.53
C VAL A 26 -12.35 26.00 9.59
N GLY A 27 -11.91 26.92 10.44
CA GLY A 27 -12.74 27.50 11.50
C GLY A 27 -12.89 26.59 12.73
N ALA A 28 -13.98 26.79 13.46
CA ALA A 28 -14.21 26.14 14.76
C ALA A 28 -14.59 24.66 14.68
N ARG A 29 -15.03 24.16 13.52
CA ARG A 29 -15.46 22.77 13.34
C ARG A 29 -14.47 22.02 12.45
N ILE A 30 -13.68 21.13 13.06
CA ILE A 30 -12.70 20.30 12.37
C ILE A 30 -13.25 18.89 12.21
N VAL A 31 -13.33 18.42 10.97
CA VAL A 31 -13.61 17.03 10.63
C VAL A 31 -12.35 16.47 9.97
N LEU A 32 -11.53 15.86 10.82
CA LEU A 32 -10.18 15.40 10.51
C LEU A 32 -10.19 13.95 10.05
N ALA A 33 -9.75 13.70 8.83
CA ALA A 33 -9.35 12.37 8.37
C ALA A 33 -7.86 12.15 8.59
N ILE A 34 -7.50 11.04 9.23
CA ILE A 34 -6.10 10.58 9.35
C ILE A 34 -5.99 9.10 8.96
N PRO A 35 -4.90 8.69 8.31
CA PRO A 35 -4.73 7.31 7.85
C PRO A 35 -4.81 6.28 8.97
N LEU A 36 -5.04 5.01 8.61
CA LEU A 36 -4.90 3.93 9.57
C LEU A 36 -3.42 3.66 9.92
N GLY A 37 -3.19 3.00 11.06
CA GLY A 37 -1.86 2.55 11.44
C GLY A 37 -0.82 3.67 11.54
N ILE A 38 0.33 3.48 10.87
CA ILE A 38 1.54 4.32 11.01
C ILE A 38 1.54 5.61 10.18
N GLY A 39 0.59 5.79 9.26
CA GLY A 39 0.45 7.04 8.49
C GLY A 39 -0.13 8.20 9.28
N LYS A 40 -0.49 8.00 10.56
CA LYS A 40 -1.01 9.07 11.44
C LYS A 40 0.11 10.04 11.85
N PRO A 41 -0.09 11.37 11.69
CA PRO A 41 0.86 12.37 12.17
C PRO A 41 0.63 12.66 13.66
N ASN A 42 0.96 11.68 14.50
CA ASN A 42 0.64 11.67 15.94
C ASN A 42 0.97 12.98 16.67
N PRO A 43 2.16 13.61 16.52
CA PRO A 43 2.46 14.88 17.19
C PRO A 43 1.51 16.02 16.83
N LEU A 44 1.15 16.17 15.55
CA LEU A 44 0.19 17.18 15.10
C LEU A 44 -1.21 16.88 15.64
N VAL A 45 -1.65 15.62 15.56
CA VAL A 45 -2.97 15.19 16.06
C VAL A 45 -3.09 15.45 17.57
N ASN A 46 -2.05 15.15 18.34
CA ASN A 46 -2.03 15.40 19.78
C ASN A 46 -2.09 16.91 20.10
N ALA A 47 -1.35 17.74 19.36
CA ALA A 47 -1.41 19.19 19.57
C ALA A 47 -2.79 19.77 19.24
N LEU A 48 -3.41 19.34 18.14
CA LEU A 48 -4.77 19.74 17.78
C LEU A 48 -5.79 19.25 18.80
N TYR A 49 -5.70 17.99 19.23
CA TYR A 49 -6.56 17.40 20.26
C TYR A 49 -6.49 18.20 21.57
N ARG A 50 -5.28 18.50 22.06
CA ARG A 50 -5.09 19.30 23.28
C ARG A 50 -5.66 20.71 23.15
N ARG A 51 -5.51 21.35 21.98
CA ARG A 51 -6.08 22.67 21.71
C ARG A 51 -7.60 22.65 21.80
N VAL A 52 -8.27 21.69 21.15
CA VAL A 52 -9.74 21.56 21.16
C VAL A 52 -10.27 21.12 22.52
N LYS A 53 -9.55 20.23 23.22
CA LYS A 53 -9.89 19.82 24.59
C LYS A 53 -9.88 20.98 25.58
N ALA A 54 -9.01 21.98 25.37
CA ALA A 54 -8.91 23.15 26.22
C ALA A 54 -9.92 24.27 25.87
N ASP A 55 -10.55 24.22 24.70
CA ASP A 55 -11.48 25.24 24.22
C ASP A 55 -12.80 24.60 23.72
N PRO A 56 -13.84 24.58 24.56
CA PRO A 56 -15.15 24.03 24.20
C PRO A 56 -15.87 24.74 23.05
N SER A 57 -15.41 25.92 22.61
CA SER A 57 -15.96 26.59 21.42
C SER A 57 -15.53 25.94 20.10
N LEU A 58 -14.48 25.10 20.15
CA LEU A 58 -14.00 24.30 19.03
C LEU A 58 -14.62 22.90 19.06
N GLN A 59 -14.78 22.28 17.90
CA GLN A 59 -15.26 20.91 17.74
C GLN A 59 -14.28 20.10 16.90
N LEU A 60 -13.99 18.87 17.33
CA LEU A 60 -13.12 17.95 16.61
C LEU A 60 -13.80 16.60 16.41
N ARG A 61 -14.01 16.23 15.15
CA ARG A 61 -14.36 14.86 14.77
C ARG A 61 -13.17 14.22 14.08
N ILE A 62 -12.70 13.08 14.59
CA ILE A 62 -11.61 12.31 13.98
C ILE A 62 -12.22 11.10 13.26
N LEU A 63 -11.91 10.93 11.98
CA LEU A 63 -12.24 9.74 11.19
C LEU A 63 -10.96 8.99 10.88
N THR A 64 -10.86 7.75 11.37
CA THR A 64 -9.65 6.94 11.21
C THR A 64 -9.93 5.44 11.40
N ALA A 65 -8.88 4.65 11.59
CA ALA A 65 -8.93 3.25 11.93
C ALA A 65 -7.60 2.82 12.54
N LEU A 66 -7.61 1.71 13.28
CA LEU A 66 -6.43 1.05 13.85
C LEU A 66 -5.52 2.07 14.54
N SER A 67 -6.05 2.72 15.57
CA SER A 67 -5.30 3.64 16.42
C SER A 67 -4.32 2.85 17.30
N LEU A 68 -3.04 2.94 16.95
CA LEU A 68 -1.96 2.19 17.60
C LEU A 68 -1.51 2.89 18.88
N GLN A 69 -1.28 2.10 19.93
CA GLN A 69 -0.80 2.57 21.22
C GLN A 69 0.21 1.57 21.77
N ARG A 70 1.29 2.08 22.38
CA ARG A 70 2.27 1.26 23.07
C ARG A 70 1.60 0.46 24.20
N PRO A 71 2.10 -0.75 24.50
CA PRO A 71 1.55 -1.54 25.59
C PRO A 71 1.75 -0.79 26.91
N VAL A 72 0.72 -0.80 27.76
CA VAL A 72 0.70 -0.12 29.05
C VAL A 72 0.67 -1.16 30.15
N ALA A 73 1.56 -1.05 31.12
CA ALA A 73 1.57 -1.96 32.27
C ALA A 73 0.43 -1.65 33.24
N HIS A 74 -0.14 -2.69 33.84
CA HIS A 74 -1.23 -2.62 34.81
C HIS A 74 -0.77 -2.89 36.26
N SER A 75 0.50 -3.28 36.47
CA SER A 75 1.10 -3.48 37.80
C SER A 75 2.57 -3.06 37.83
N ASP A 76 3.15 -2.88 39.04
CA ASP A 76 4.59 -2.55 39.18
C ASP A 76 5.48 -3.66 38.61
N LEU A 77 5.11 -4.93 38.85
CA LEU A 77 5.85 -6.07 38.34
C LEU A 77 5.85 -6.08 36.82
N GLU A 78 4.67 -5.97 36.21
CA GLU A 78 4.53 -5.89 34.76
C GLU A 78 5.31 -4.71 34.19
N ARG A 79 5.27 -3.53 34.84
CA ARG A 79 6.03 -2.35 34.43
C ARG A 79 7.53 -2.63 34.34
N ARG A 80 8.11 -3.32 35.33
CA ARG A 80 9.54 -3.64 35.34
C ARG A 80 9.96 -4.57 34.18
N PHE A 81 9.06 -5.42 33.68
CA PHE A 81 9.31 -6.27 32.51
C PHE A 81 9.00 -5.55 31.19
N LEU A 82 7.89 -4.82 31.14
CA LEU A 82 7.37 -4.22 29.93
C LEU A 82 8.12 -2.95 29.53
N GLN A 83 8.52 -2.11 30.49
CA GLN A 83 9.15 -0.83 30.19
C GLN A 83 10.45 -0.97 29.38
N PRO A 84 11.43 -1.83 29.77
CA PRO A 84 12.63 -2.03 28.96
C PRO A 84 12.34 -2.58 27.56
N PHE A 85 11.33 -3.45 27.45
CA PHE A 85 10.87 -3.95 26.15
C PHE A 85 10.28 -2.82 25.30
N ALA A 86 9.41 -1.99 25.90
CA ALA A 86 8.71 -0.94 25.19
C ALA A 86 9.67 0.16 24.72
N GLU A 87 10.63 0.57 25.55
CA GLU A 87 11.67 1.54 25.19
C GLU A 87 12.53 1.03 24.02
N ARG A 88 12.88 -0.26 24.02
CA ARG A 88 13.68 -0.86 22.94
C ARG A 88 12.92 -1.05 21.63
N VAL A 89 11.64 -1.39 21.69
CA VAL A 89 10.85 -1.77 20.50
C VAL A 89 10.11 -0.58 19.88
N PHE A 90 9.55 0.31 20.72
CA PHE A 90 8.75 1.45 20.26
C PHE A 90 9.50 2.77 20.29
N GLY A 91 10.68 2.83 20.95
CA GLY A 91 11.53 4.01 20.98
C GLY A 91 10.78 5.28 21.41
N ASP A 92 10.93 6.34 20.62
CA ASP A 92 10.26 7.64 20.85
C ASP A 92 8.86 7.75 20.21
N TYR A 93 8.21 6.62 19.83
CA TYR A 93 6.86 6.63 19.26
C TYR A 93 5.87 7.37 20.19
N PRO A 94 5.22 8.45 19.71
CA PRO A 94 4.25 9.21 20.48
C PRO A 94 2.90 8.49 20.44
N ASP A 95 2.37 8.11 21.61
CA ASP A 95 0.99 7.64 21.71
C ASP A 95 0.01 8.76 21.34
N LEU A 96 -1.19 8.39 20.90
CA LEU A 96 -2.26 9.34 20.60
C LEU A 96 -3.05 9.67 21.87
N ASP A 97 -3.08 10.95 22.24
CA ASP A 97 -3.71 11.45 23.46
C ASP A 97 -5.20 11.08 23.51
N TYR A 98 -5.91 11.21 22.37
CA TYR A 98 -7.34 10.89 22.30
C TYR A 98 -7.63 9.40 22.53
N VAL A 99 -6.70 8.49 22.21
CA VAL A 99 -6.91 7.04 22.37
C VAL A 99 -6.99 6.69 23.85
N GLY A 100 -6.15 7.34 24.68
CA GLY A 100 -6.19 7.17 26.14
C GLY A 100 -7.52 7.60 26.73
N ASP A 101 -8.05 8.75 26.30
CA ASP A 101 -9.34 9.26 26.77
C ASP A 101 -10.52 8.45 26.20
N ALA A 102 -10.47 8.05 24.92
CA ALA A 102 -11.49 7.20 24.29
C ALA A 102 -11.65 5.86 25.00
N ARG A 103 -10.54 5.17 25.31
CA ARG A 103 -10.56 3.90 26.04
C ARG A 103 -11.16 4.02 27.44
N ARG A 104 -10.90 5.15 28.11
CA ARG A 104 -11.43 5.45 29.46
C ARG A 104 -12.83 6.04 29.44
N GLN A 105 -13.44 6.22 28.27
CA GLN A 105 -14.74 6.88 28.10
C GLN A 105 -14.75 8.32 28.66
N MET A 106 -13.63 9.03 28.49
CA MET A 106 -13.41 10.40 28.98
C MET A 106 -13.17 11.41 27.84
N LEU A 107 -13.62 11.10 26.62
CA LEU A 107 -13.58 12.10 25.53
C LEU A 107 -14.44 13.31 25.92
N PRO A 108 -13.93 14.54 25.74
CA PRO A 108 -14.72 15.75 25.93
C PRO A 108 -15.95 15.78 25.02
N ALA A 109 -17.04 16.43 25.45
CA ALA A 109 -18.28 16.50 24.69
C ALA A 109 -18.15 17.16 23.29
N ASN A 110 -17.12 17.97 23.09
CA ASN A 110 -16.81 18.62 21.81
C ASN A 110 -15.85 17.79 20.92
N ILE A 111 -15.52 16.54 21.31
CA ILE A 111 -14.63 15.66 20.55
C ILE A 111 -15.29 14.30 20.31
N GLU A 112 -15.35 13.91 19.04
CA GLU A 112 -15.85 12.60 18.60
C GLU A 112 -14.75 11.85 17.84
N VAL A 113 -14.68 10.54 18.01
CA VAL A 113 -13.75 9.67 17.29
C VAL A 113 -14.54 8.55 16.64
N TYR A 114 -14.44 8.47 15.32
CA TYR A 114 -15.05 7.44 14.50
C TYR A 114 -13.96 6.54 13.91
N GLU A 115 -14.05 5.25 14.20
CA GLU A 115 -13.13 4.25 13.66
C GLU A 115 -13.86 3.26 12.76
N PHE A 116 -13.38 3.06 11.53
CA PHE A 116 -13.90 2.02 10.61
C PHE A 116 -13.23 0.66 10.80
N PHE A 117 -12.15 0.61 11.58
CA PHE A 117 -11.53 -0.65 12.02
C PHE A 117 -10.90 -0.43 13.39
N MET A 118 -11.34 -1.17 14.39
CA MET A 118 -10.81 -1.09 15.75
C MET A 118 -9.65 -2.05 15.95
N LYS A 119 -8.75 -1.74 16.89
CA LYS A 119 -7.78 -2.71 17.36
C LYS A 119 -8.52 -3.82 18.13
N THR A 120 -8.27 -5.07 17.72
CA THR A 120 -8.99 -6.27 18.17
C THR A 120 -9.17 -6.32 19.69
N GLY A 121 -10.43 -6.28 20.14
CA GLY A 121 -10.81 -6.48 21.54
C GLY A 121 -10.63 -5.26 22.45
N ASP A 122 -9.91 -4.21 22.03
CA ASP A 122 -9.55 -3.06 22.88
C ASP A 122 -10.77 -2.20 23.30
N TYR A 123 -11.89 -2.29 22.59
CA TYR A 123 -13.09 -1.47 22.79
C TYR A 123 -14.35 -2.27 23.13
N LEU A 124 -14.20 -3.53 23.56
CA LEU A 124 -15.32 -4.30 24.10
C LEU A 124 -15.82 -3.66 25.39
N GLY A 125 -17.14 -3.54 25.54
CA GLY A 125 -17.76 -2.84 26.68
C GLY A 125 -17.56 -1.32 26.70
N ASN A 126 -17.20 -0.69 25.57
CA ASN A 126 -17.09 0.76 25.43
C ASN A 126 -18.22 1.30 24.52
N PRO A 127 -19.40 1.69 25.06
CA PRO A 127 -20.54 2.10 24.24
C PRO A 127 -20.26 3.28 23.30
N PRO A 128 -19.56 4.36 23.71
CA PRO A 128 -19.21 5.44 22.79
C PRO A 128 -18.40 4.97 21.58
N ALA A 129 -17.39 4.12 21.79
CA ALA A 129 -16.60 3.60 20.68
C ALA A 129 -17.43 2.72 19.75
N GLN A 130 -18.27 1.84 20.30
CA GLN A 130 -19.14 0.94 19.54
C GLN A 130 -20.18 1.72 18.70
N GLN A 131 -20.75 2.81 19.24
CA GLN A 131 -21.71 3.67 18.53
C GLN A 131 -21.07 4.53 17.44
N HIS A 132 -19.81 4.92 17.62
CA HIS A 132 -19.04 5.65 16.61
C HIS A 132 -18.22 4.75 15.68
N HIS A 133 -18.50 3.44 15.65
CA HIS A 133 -17.92 2.56 14.63
C HIS A 133 -18.55 2.82 13.27
N ILE A 134 -17.72 3.06 12.24
CA ILE A 134 -18.20 3.15 10.86
C ILE A 134 -18.16 1.74 10.27
N TYR A 135 -19.32 1.09 10.21
CA TYR A 135 -19.44 -0.25 9.65
C TYR A 135 -19.44 -0.19 8.11
N CYS A 136 -18.25 -0.28 7.50
CA CYS A 136 -18.10 -0.24 6.04
C CYS A 136 -16.98 -1.13 5.52
N ASN A 137 -17.11 -1.55 4.25
CA ASN A 137 -16.02 -2.21 3.52
C ASN A 137 -14.89 -1.21 3.30
N TYR A 138 -13.65 -1.69 3.36
CA TYR A 138 -12.49 -0.80 3.32
C TYR A 138 -12.41 0.04 2.02
N SER A 139 -12.81 -0.53 0.88
CA SER A 139 -12.87 0.18 -0.41
C SER A 139 -13.85 1.36 -0.44
N HIS A 140 -14.83 1.41 0.48
CA HIS A 140 -15.83 2.47 0.54
C HIS A 140 -15.53 3.54 1.59
N VAL A 141 -14.47 3.40 2.38
CA VAL A 141 -14.15 4.33 3.48
C VAL A 141 -14.01 5.77 2.98
N ALA A 142 -13.39 5.99 1.81
CA ALA A 142 -13.25 7.33 1.23
C ALA A 142 -14.60 8.01 0.98
N ARG A 143 -15.59 7.25 0.47
CA ARG A 143 -16.97 7.74 0.26
C ARG A 143 -17.61 8.15 1.58
N ASP A 144 -17.46 7.29 2.60
CA ASP A 144 -18.09 7.53 3.90
C ASP A 144 -17.41 8.71 4.61
N MET A 145 -16.08 8.83 4.53
CA MET A 145 -15.33 10.01 5.00
C MET A 145 -15.85 11.31 4.36
N LYS A 146 -16.06 11.32 3.04
CA LYS A 146 -16.66 12.48 2.36
C LYS A 146 -18.08 12.76 2.86
N ALA A 147 -18.91 11.74 3.05
CA ALA A 147 -20.27 11.88 3.58
C ALA A 147 -20.32 12.44 5.01
N HIS A 148 -19.30 12.14 5.82
CA HIS A 148 -19.12 12.73 7.16
C HIS A 148 -18.64 14.19 7.14
N GLY A 149 -18.34 14.75 5.97
CA GLY A 149 -17.97 16.15 5.78
C GLY A 149 -16.52 16.45 6.16
N VAL A 150 -15.59 15.54 5.87
CA VAL A 150 -14.15 15.77 6.08
C VAL A 150 -13.74 17.11 5.45
N ASN A 151 -13.07 17.94 6.25
CA ASN A 151 -12.56 19.24 5.83
C ASN A 151 -11.05 19.42 6.12
N VAL A 152 -10.42 18.46 6.79
CA VAL A 152 -8.96 18.36 6.94
C VAL A 152 -8.52 16.92 6.72
N ILE A 153 -7.49 16.72 5.89
CA ILE A 153 -6.75 15.46 5.78
C ILE A 153 -5.35 15.71 6.32
N ALA A 154 -4.90 14.94 7.31
CA ALA A 154 -3.53 15.05 7.82
C ALA A 154 -2.82 13.70 7.77
N GLN A 155 -1.62 13.67 7.20
CA GLN A 155 -0.87 12.44 7.02
C GLN A 155 0.62 12.62 7.33
N ALA A 156 1.20 11.64 8.02
CA ALA A 156 2.65 11.50 8.11
C ALA A 156 3.21 11.05 6.76
N ILE A 157 4.20 11.79 6.25
CA ILE A 157 4.81 11.56 4.94
C ILE A 157 6.32 11.37 5.08
N ALA A 158 6.89 10.60 4.14
CA ALA A 158 8.32 10.51 3.94
C ALA A 158 8.80 11.65 3.02
N VAL A 159 10.05 12.06 3.19
CA VAL A 159 10.70 13.06 2.34
C VAL A 159 12.03 12.50 1.84
N ASP A 160 12.34 12.78 0.58
CA ASP A 160 13.66 12.58 0.00
C ASP A 160 14.26 13.96 -0.32
N GLU A 161 15.23 14.34 0.51
CA GLU A 161 15.93 15.62 0.47
C GLU A 161 17.25 15.51 -0.34
N SER A 162 17.54 14.37 -0.99
CA SER A 162 18.78 14.18 -1.75
C SER A 162 18.80 14.94 -3.08
N ALA A 163 17.66 15.47 -3.51
CA ALA A 163 17.50 16.26 -4.73
C ALA A 163 16.77 17.57 -4.43
N ALA A 164 16.98 18.59 -5.27
CA ALA A 164 16.27 19.85 -5.23
C ALA A 164 15.37 19.99 -6.49
N PRO A 165 14.05 20.22 -6.35
CA PRO A 165 13.28 20.32 -5.09
C PRO A 165 13.11 18.97 -4.36
N PRO A 166 12.85 18.96 -3.04
CA PRO A 166 12.58 17.73 -2.29
C PRO A 166 11.39 16.97 -2.85
N ARG A 167 11.42 15.64 -2.71
CA ARG A 167 10.31 14.77 -3.13
C ARG A 167 9.55 14.26 -1.92
N TYR A 168 8.24 14.09 -2.06
CA TYR A 168 7.36 13.67 -0.97
C TYR A 168 6.67 12.36 -1.31
N SER A 169 6.57 11.48 -0.32
CA SER A 169 5.92 10.18 -0.46
C SER A 169 4.91 9.97 0.66
N LEU A 170 3.71 9.53 0.30
CA LEU A 170 2.68 9.05 1.24
C LEU A 170 3.11 7.76 1.98
N SER A 171 4.25 7.17 1.58
CA SER A 171 4.93 6.08 2.26
C SER A 171 4.01 4.87 2.46
N SER A 172 3.62 4.61 3.70
CA SER A 172 2.75 3.49 4.07
C SER A 172 1.32 3.67 3.62
N ASN A 173 0.76 4.88 3.57
CA ASN A 173 -0.71 5.02 3.44
C ASN A 173 -1.14 5.89 2.24
N PRO A 174 -0.85 5.49 1.00
CA PRO A 174 -1.54 6.05 -0.16
C PRO A 174 -2.99 5.56 -0.27
N ASP A 175 -3.29 4.39 0.32
CA ASP A 175 -4.58 3.70 0.41
C ASP A 175 -5.84 4.57 0.30
N VAL A 176 -6.32 5.13 1.43
CA VAL A 176 -7.56 5.92 1.52
C VAL A 176 -7.30 7.36 1.15
N THR A 177 -6.10 7.88 1.40
CA THR A 177 -5.79 9.29 1.14
C THR A 177 -5.94 9.64 -0.34
N LEU A 178 -5.38 8.84 -1.23
CA LEU A 178 -5.54 9.07 -2.67
C LEU A 178 -7.00 8.87 -3.10
N ASP A 179 -7.69 7.89 -2.53
CA ASP A 179 -9.09 7.62 -2.83
C ASP A 179 -10.02 8.76 -2.41
N LEU A 180 -9.81 9.32 -1.23
CA LEU A 180 -10.57 10.45 -0.72
C LEU A 180 -10.34 11.70 -1.57
N LEU A 181 -9.09 11.99 -1.93
CA LEU A 181 -8.77 13.17 -2.74
C LEU A 181 -9.34 13.08 -4.16
N ASP A 182 -9.42 11.89 -4.76
CA ASP A 182 -10.02 11.69 -6.07
C ASP A 182 -11.55 11.91 -6.08
N LEU A 183 -12.20 11.94 -4.91
CA LEU A 183 -13.63 12.27 -4.79
C LEU A 183 -13.90 13.78 -4.89
N TYR A 184 -12.87 14.64 -4.86
CA TYR A 184 -13.02 16.09 -4.99
C TYR A 184 -12.48 16.54 -6.35
N PRO A 185 -13.35 17.04 -7.24
CA PRO A 185 -12.91 17.65 -8.50
C PRO A 185 -11.94 18.81 -8.25
N GLN A 186 -11.05 19.07 -9.21
CA GLN A 186 -10.17 20.24 -9.14
C GLN A 186 -10.99 21.53 -8.97
N GLY A 187 -10.62 22.37 -8.00
CA GLY A 187 -11.28 23.63 -7.71
C GLY A 187 -12.59 23.51 -6.93
N ASP A 188 -12.96 22.33 -6.46
CA ASP A 188 -14.11 22.16 -5.56
C ASP A 188 -13.85 22.91 -4.23
N PRO A 189 -14.67 23.92 -3.85
CA PRO A 189 -14.48 24.65 -2.60
C PRO A 189 -14.69 23.77 -1.35
N ALA A 190 -15.31 22.59 -1.51
CA ALA A 190 -15.44 21.58 -0.45
C ALA A 190 -14.19 20.68 -0.33
N THR A 191 -13.15 20.89 -1.14
CA THR A 191 -11.89 20.15 -1.04
C THR A 191 -11.29 20.33 0.36
N PRO A 192 -10.98 19.24 1.08
CA PRO A 192 -10.40 19.31 2.42
C PRO A 192 -9.02 19.96 2.38
N LEU A 193 -8.67 20.67 3.44
CA LEU A 193 -7.30 21.13 3.68
C LEU A 193 -6.36 19.92 3.83
N VAL A 194 -5.35 19.81 2.97
CA VAL A 194 -4.40 18.68 2.97
C VAL A 194 -3.10 19.09 3.69
N VAL A 195 -2.78 18.38 4.78
CA VAL A 195 -1.62 18.64 5.63
C VAL A 195 -0.65 17.46 5.57
N GLY A 196 0.51 17.68 4.94
CA GLY A 196 1.61 16.73 4.94
C GLY A 196 2.55 17.01 6.13
N VAL A 197 2.79 16.00 6.96
CA VAL A 197 3.67 16.11 8.13
C VAL A 197 4.89 15.25 7.94
N VAL A 198 6.06 15.87 7.82
CA VAL A 198 7.31 15.16 7.52
C VAL A 198 7.76 14.36 8.74
N ASN A 199 7.80 13.04 8.60
CA ASN A 199 8.52 12.15 9.50
C ASN A 199 9.67 11.48 8.73
N ARG A 200 10.90 11.91 9.01
CA ARG A 200 12.10 11.41 8.31
C ARG A 200 12.44 9.94 8.59
N LYS A 201 11.81 9.33 9.60
CA LYS A 201 11.92 7.89 9.86
C LYS A 201 10.91 7.06 9.03
N MET A 202 9.97 7.66 8.30
CA MET A 202 9.10 6.92 7.38
C MET A 202 9.88 6.41 6.16
N PRO A 203 9.73 5.12 5.74
CA PRO A 203 10.32 4.64 4.51
C PRO A 203 9.79 5.39 3.29
N PHE A 204 10.68 5.93 2.46
CA PHE A 204 10.28 6.57 1.22
C PHE A 204 9.86 5.54 0.18
N MET A 205 8.59 5.54 -0.25
CA MET A 205 8.07 4.63 -1.27
C MET A 205 7.84 5.37 -2.60
N PRO A 206 8.30 4.83 -3.74
CA PRO A 206 8.12 5.43 -5.06
C PRO A 206 6.71 5.15 -5.62
N ASN A 207 6.52 5.36 -6.93
CA ASN A 207 5.30 5.02 -7.68
C ASN A 207 4.08 5.82 -7.18
N ASP A 208 2.93 5.20 -6.96
CA ASP A 208 1.69 5.93 -6.61
C ASP A 208 1.79 6.67 -5.28
N ALA A 209 2.67 6.23 -4.37
CA ALA A 209 2.94 6.93 -3.12
C ALA A 209 3.71 8.24 -3.34
N LEU A 210 4.45 8.40 -4.44
CA LEU A 210 5.18 9.63 -4.78
C LEU A 210 4.18 10.69 -5.28
N VAL A 211 4.06 11.79 -4.54
CA VAL A 211 3.12 12.88 -4.85
C VAL A 211 3.84 14.21 -5.02
N PRO A 212 3.35 15.11 -5.90
CA PRO A 212 3.92 16.44 -6.02
C PRO A 212 3.66 17.26 -4.76
N ALA A 213 4.54 18.24 -4.47
CA ALA A 213 4.39 19.13 -3.31
C ALA A 213 3.06 19.91 -3.33
N SER A 214 2.56 20.25 -4.52
CA SER A 214 1.26 20.92 -4.73
C SER A 214 0.04 20.08 -4.32
N ARG A 215 0.23 18.81 -3.97
CA ARG A 215 -0.83 17.98 -3.39
C ARG A 215 -1.16 18.41 -1.95
N PHE A 216 -0.28 19.18 -1.30
CA PHE A 216 -0.46 19.66 0.07
C PHE A 216 -0.77 21.16 0.09
N ASP A 217 -1.65 21.58 0.99
CA ASP A 217 -1.87 22.99 1.29
C ASP A 217 -0.93 23.49 2.41
N LEU A 218 -0.56 22.58 3.32
CA LEU A 218 0.38 22.79 4.42
C LEU A 218 1.41 21.67 4.43
N LEU A 219 2.69 22.04 4.48
CA LEU A 219 3.79 21.10 4.71
C LEU A 219 4.48 21.42 6.03
N LEU A 220 4.35 20.53 7.01
CA LEU A 220 4.94 20.67 8.33
C LEU A 220 6.27 19.93 8.43
N GLY A 221 7.36 20.68 8.64
CA GLY A 221 8.73 20.18 8.77
C GLY A 221 9.34 20.29 10.17
N ASP A 222 8.52 20.33 11.23
CA ASP A 222 9.00 20.43 12.62
C ASP A 222 9.80 19.16 13.02
N PRO A 223 11.02 19.29 13.58
CA PRO A 223 11.81 18.15 14.04
C PRO A 223 11.08 17.22 15.02
N ARG A 224 10.15 17.74 15.84
CA ARG A 224 9.33 16.94 16.77
C ARG A 224 8.39 15.96 16.06
N CYS A 225 8.17 16.13 14.75
CA CYS A 225 7.38 15.20 13.93
C CYS A 225 8.18 14.00 13.42
N THR A 226 9.51 14.01 13.58
CA THR A 226 10.35 12.86 13.25
C THR A 226 10.53 11.97 14.48
N HIS A 227 9.92 10.79 14.44
CA HIS A 227 9.87 9.83 15.56
C HIS A 227 9.80 8.39 15.03
N ASP A 228 10.15 7.42 15.87
CA ASP A 228 10.10 5.99 15.58
C ASP A 228 8.69 5.57 15.18
N LEU A 229 8.60 4.56 14.33
CA LEU A 229 7.34 4.04 13.86
C LEU A 229 6.82 3.00 14.85
N PHE A 230 5.51 2.76 14.86
CA PHE A 230 4.97 1.69 15.67
C PHE A 230 5.48 0.34 15.17
N CYS A 231 6.31 -0.32 15.96
CA CYS A 231 6.85 -1.63 15.65
C CYS A 231 5.92 -2.72 16.19
N ALA A 232 5.20 -3.40 15.31
CA ALA A 232 4.44 -4.59 15.69
C ALA A 232 5.41 -5.77 15.82
N PRO A 233 5.67 -6.33 17.02
CA PRO A 233 6.57 -7.47 17.16
C PRO A 233 5.95 -8.70 16.50
N ASN A 234 6.78 -9.53 15.85
CA ASN A 234 6.35 -10.85 15.39
C ASN A 234 5.92 -11.70 16.58
N MET A 235 4.75 -12.30 16.46
CA MET A 235 4.26 -13.24 17.45
C MET A 235 4.93 -14.61 17.25
N LYS A 236 4.98 -15.41 18.31
CA LYS A 236 5.38 -16.81 18.19
C LYS A 236 4.41 -17.53 17.25
N VAL A 237 4.96 -18.31 16.33
CA VAL A 237 4.20 -19.27 15.53
C VAL A 237 4.17 -20.61 16.27
N ASP A 238 2.99 -21.13 16.53
CA ASP A 238 2.79 -22.42 17.15
C ASP A 238 2.59 -23.56 16.13
N ALA A 239 2.48 -24.79 16.63
CA ALA A 239 2.37 -25.96 15.79
C ALA A 239 1.07 -26.00 14.98
N GLN A 240 -0.02 -25.44 15.51
CA GLN A 240 -1.30 -25.37 14.81
C GLN A 240 -1.22 -24.39 13.65
N GLU A 241 -0.61 -23.21 13.86
CA GLU A 241 -0.39 -22.26 12.77
C GLU A 241 0.53 -22.82 11.68
N TYR A 242 1.60 -23.54 12.05
CA TYR A 242 2.44 -24.22 11.07
C TYR A 242 1.71 -25.29 10.28
N ALA A 243 0.86 -26.09 10.93
CA ALA A 243 0.06 -27.12 10.26
C ALA A 243 -0.94 -26.49 9.25
N ILE A 244 -1.64 -25.43 9.66
CA ILE A 244 -2.55 -24.68 8.78
C ILE A 244 -1.78 -24.06 7.61
N ALA A 245 -0.62 -23.46 7.88
CA ALA A 245 0.21 -22.83 6.85
C ALA A 245 0.76 -23.82 5.84
N LEU A 246 1.27 -24.97 6.27
CA LEU A 246 1.68 -26.06 5.39
C LEU A 246 0.54 -26.47 4.48
N TRP A 247 -0.64 -26.74 5.04
CA TRP A 247 -1.81 -27.14 4.26
C TRP A 247 -2.24 -26.05 3.25
N ALA A 248 -2.35 -24.80 3.69
CA ALA A 248 -2.74 -23.67 2.86
C ALA A 248 -1.72 -23.36 1.76
N SER A 249 -0.42 -23.54 2.03
CA SER A 249 0.65 -23.29 1.06
C SER A 249 0.56 -24.20 -0.18
N THR A 250 -0.09 -25.37 -0.06
CA THR A 250 -0.38 -26.26 -1.20
C THR A 250 -1.37 -25.65 -2.18
N LEU A 251 -2.21 -24.71 -1.76
CA LEU A 251 -3.17 -24.05 -2.66
C LEU A 251 -2.52 -22.96 -3.50
N VAL A 252 -1.32 -22.48 -3.13
CA VAL A 252 -0.61 -21.41 -3.83
C VAL A 252 -0.03 -21.93 -5.14
N ALA A 253 -0.61 -21.51 -6.27
CA ALA A 253 -0.20 -22.00 -7.59
C ALA A 253 0.94 -21.15 -8.19
N ASP A 254 1.90 -21.79 -8.86
CA ASP A 254 2.93 -21.07 -9.61
C ASP A 254 2.35 -20.18 -10.73
N GLY A 255 2.98 -19.02 -10.93
CA GLY A 255 2.49 -17.95 -11.81
C GLY A 255 1.27 -17.21 -11.26
N GLY A 256 0.90 -17.47 -10.00
CA GLY A 256 -0.31 -16.95 -9.38
C GLY A 256 -0.17 -15.55 -8.78
N THR A 257 -1.19 -15.18 -8.00
CA THR A 257 -1.24 -13.97 -7.19
C THR A 257 -1.47 -14.34 -5.74
N LEU A 258 -0.74 -13.67 -4.84
CA LEU A 258 -0.81 -13.94 -3.41
C LEU A 258 -1.30 -12.70 -2.65
N GLN A 259 -2.16 -12.94 -1.66
CA GLN A 259 -2.42 -12.06 -0.52
C GLN A 259 -2.31 -12.90 0.76
N ILE A 260 -1.63 -12.36 1.77
CA ILE A 260 -1.56 -12.93 3.12
C ILE A 260 -1.76 -11.81 4.14
N GLY A 261 -2.37 -12.14 5.29
CA GLY A 261 -2.56 -11.21 6.40
C GLY A 261 -1.34 -11.03 7.30
N ILE A 262 -1.52 -10.32 8.42
CA ILE A 262 -0.55 -10.20 9.52
C ILE A 262 -0.61 -11.38 10.50
N GLY A 263 0.37 -11.41 11.39
CA GLY A 263 0.37 -12.23 12.58
C GLY A 263 1.03 -13.59 12.34
N ALA A 264 0.98 -14.43 13.37
CA ALA A 264 1.66 -15.73 13.37
C ALA A 264 1.30 -16.58 12.15
N LEU A 265 0.02 -16.64 11.76
CA LEU A 265 -0.38 -17.43 10.60
C LEU A 265 0.16 -16.87 9.27
N GLY A 266 0.16 -15.54 9.09
CA GLY A 266 0.74 -14.91 7.89
C GLY A 266 2.24 -15.19 7.77
N ASP A 267 2.96 -15.09 8.88
CA ASP A 267 4.38 -15.43 8.96
C ASP A 267 4.62 -16.94 8.70
N ALA A 268 3.76 -17.81 9.22
CA ALA A 268 3.81 -19.25 9.00
C ALA A 268 3.62 -19.62 7.52
N ILE A 269 2.67 -18.97 6.83
CA ILE A 269 2.44 -19.17 5.39
C ILE A 269 3.65 -18.72 4.59
N ALA A 270 4.19 -17.53 4.89
CA ALA A 270 5.41 -17.05 4.23
C ALA A 270 6.56 -18.06 4.42
N GLN A 271 6.75 -18.55 5.65
CA GLN A 271 7.77 -19.55 5.94
C GLN A 271 7.53 -20.87 5.20
N ALA A 272 6.30 -21.39 5.16
CA ALA A 272 5.96 -22.61 4.45
C ALA A 272 6.28 -22.50 2.94
N LEU A 273 6.00 -21.35 2.33
CA LEU A 273 6.33 -21.08 0.93
C LEU A 273 7.84 -20.97 0.69
N ILE A 274 8.60 -20.40 1.64
CA ILE A 274 10.07 -20.35 1.58
C ILE A 274 10.65 -21.77 1.65
N VAL A 275 10.15 -22.61 2.56
CA VAL A 275 10.59 -24.01 2.67
C VAL A 275 10.20 -24.78 1.40
N ARG A 276 9.00 -24.56 0.84
CA ARG A 276 8.60 -25.14 -0.44
C ARG A 276 9.56 -24.81 -1.58
N GLU A 277 10.05 -23.57 -1.65
CA GLU A 277 10.98 -23.11 -2.69
C GLU A 277 12.39 -23.66 -2.47
N GLN A 278 12.91 -23.57 -1.25
CA GLN A 278 14.34 -23.82 -0.96
C GLN A 278 14.64 -25.26 -0.53
N HIS A 279 13.66 -25.96 0.04
CA HIS A 279 13.79 -27.28 0.67
C HIS A 279 12.59 -28.16 0.30
N ASN A 280 12.31 -28.27 -1.01
CA ASN A 280 11.11 -28.93 -1.52
C ASN A 280 10.96 -30.40 -1.09
N PRO A 281 12.02 -31.23 -1.07
CA PRO A 281 11.92 -32.61 -0.58
C PRO A 281 11.42 -32.68 0.87
N GLU A 282 11.97 -31.86 1.76
CA GLU A 282 11.56 -31.78 3.17
C GLU A 282 10.13 -31.25 3.30
N TYR A 283 9.77 -30.23 2.51
CA TYR A 283 8.39 -29.73 2.44
C TYR A 283 7.39 -30.82 2.07
N ARG A 284 7.69 -31.62 1.03
CA ARG A 284 6.81 -32.72 0.60
C ARG A 284 6.73 -33.82 1.66
N GLN A 285 7.83 -34.12 2.36
CA GLN A 285 7.82 -35.08 3.45
C GLN A 285 6.92 -34.61 4.60
N MET A 286 7.05 -33.35 5.03
CA MET A 286 6.18 -32.77 6.06
C MET A 286 4.70 -32.82 5.68
N LEU A 287 4.37 -32.61 4.40
CA LEU A 287 2.99 -32.75 3.90
C LEU A 287 2.51 -34.20 3.94
N ALA A 288 3.34 -35.17 3.54
CA ALA A 288 2.99 -36.58 3.61
C ALA A 288 2.71 -37.02 5.05
N ASP A 289 3.58 -36.64 5.99
CA ASP A 289 3.41 -36.95 7.41
C ASP A 289 2.11 -36.32 7.96
N LEU A 290 1.80 -35.08 7.56
CA LEU A 290 0.56 -34.40 7.95
C LEU A 290 -0.70 -35.07 7.37
N GLN A 291 -0.65 -35.50 6.11
CA GLN A 291 -1.74 -36.24 5.45
C GLN A 291 -2.00 -37.58 6.14
N ASP A 292 -0.94 -38.32 6.45
CA ASP A 292 -1.01 -39.61 7.14
C ASP A 292 -1.58 -39.45 8.56
N ALA A 293 -1.11 -38.44 9.30
CA ALA A 293 -1.60 -38.15 10.65
C ALA A 293 -3.08 -37.74 10.67
N LEU A 294 -3.56 -37.04 9.64
CA LEU A 294 -4.95 -36.59 9.53
C LEU A 294 -5.86 -37.58 8.80
N GLY A 295 -5.30 -38.63 8.18
CA GLY A 295 -6.06 -39.59 7.37
C GLY A 295 -6.77 -38.94 6.17
N THR A 296 -6.16 -37.92 5.56
CA THR A 296 -6.78 -37.12 4.49
C THR A 296 -5.80 -36.80 3.36
N THR A 297 -6.34 -36.46 2.19
CA THR A 297 -5.55 -36.10 1.01
C THR A 297 -5.55 -34.60 0.78
N LEU A 298 -4.52 -34.10 0.09
CA LEU A 298 -4.48 -32.69 -0.31
C LEU A 298 -5.71 -32.29 -1.14
N PRO A 299 -6.16 -31.03 -1.02
CA PRO A 299 -7.29 -30.52 -1.78
C PRO A 299 -7.04 -30.53 -3.29
N VAL A 300 -8.12 -30.55 -4.08
CA VAL A 300 -8.05 -30.41 -5.54
C VAL A 300 -7.45 -29.05 -5.90
N GLY A 301 -6.60 -29.02 -6.94
CA GLY A 301 -5.92 -27.80 -7.36
C GLY A 301 -4.71 -27.42 -6.51
N ASN A 302 -4.18 -28.37 -5.74
CA ASN A 302 -2.91 -28.21 -5.05
C ASN A 302 -1.73 -28.13 -6.03
N ASP A 303 -0.69 -27.44 -5.60
CA ASP A 303 0.61 -27.31 -6.24
C ASP A 303 1.68 -27.38 -5.15
N THR A 304 2.63 -28.30 -5.33
CA THR A 304 3.66 -28.61 -4.34
C THR A 304 5.07 -28.48 -4.90
N ALA A 305 5.22 -28.16 -6.19
CA ALA A 305 6.52 -27.95 -6.81
C ALA A 305 7.10 -26.57 -6.41
N PRO A 306 8.42 -26.36 -6.50
CA PRO A 306 9.01 -25.03 -6.43
C PRO A 306 8.37 -24.09 -7.46
N PHE A 307 8.47 -22.78 -7.23
CA PHE A 307 7.94 -21.79 -8.14
C PHE A 307 8.86 -21.70 -9.37
N GLY A 308 8.30 -21.84 -10.57
CA GLY A 308 9.01 -21.59 -11.83
C GLY A 308 8.90 -20.13 -12.23
N GLN A 309 7.67 -19.67 -12.46
CA GLN A 309 7.36 -18.28 -12.81
C GLN A 309 7.45 -17.34 -11.61
N GLY A 310 7.20 -17.84 -10.40
CA GLY A 310 7.06 -17.01 -9.20
C GLY A 310 5.66 -16.42 -9.07
N LEU A 311 5.49 -15.59 -8.05
CA LEU A 311 4.21 -14.99 -7.69
C LEU A 311 4.25 -13.47 -7.87
N TYR A 312 3.05 -12.91 -8.06
CA TYR A 312 2.78 -11.47 -7.96
C TYR A 312 2.07 -11.20 -6.64
N GLY A 313 2.59 -10.28 -5.83
CA GLY A 313 1.94 -9.86 -4.58
C GLY A 313 0.86 -8.81 -4.84
N CYS A 314 -0.38 -9.05 -4.42
CA CYS A 314 -1.43 -8.04 -4.43
C CYS A 314 -2.17 -8.14 -3.12
N SER A 315 -1.77 -7.32 -2.14
CA SER A 315 -2.18 -7.47 -0.75
C SER A 315 -2.66 -6.14 -0.19
N GLU A 316 -3.76 -6.15 0.55
CA GLU A 316 -4.21 -4.95 1.29
C GLU A 316 -3.08 -4.40 2.16
N MET A 317 -2.40 -5.28 2.89
CA MET A 317 -1.24 -4.93 3.67
C MET A 317 0.03 -5.59 3.13
N PHE A 318 1.07 -4.80 2.91
CA PHE A 318 2.43 -5.27 2.66
C PHE A 318 3.10 -5.59 4.00
N VAL A 319 3.09 -6.87 4.36
CA VAL A 319 3.54 -7.39 5.67
C VAL A 319 5.00 -7.88 5.63
N ASN A 320 5.60 -8.09 6.80
CA ASN A 320 6.98 -8.60 6.90
C ASN A 320 7.18 -9.92 6.13
N GLY A 321 6.23 -10.86 6.21
CA GLY A 321 6.27 -12.10 5.43
C GLY A 321 6.47 -11.89 3.93
N PHE A 322 5.83 -10.87 3.33
CA PHE A 322 6.03 -10.54 1.91
C PHE A 322 7.45 -10.07 1.60
N LEU A 323 8.07 -9.28 2.48
CA LEU A 323 9.47 -8.88 2.31
C LEU A 323 10.39 -10.11 2.28
N TRP A 324 10.15 -11.09 3.14
CA TRP A 324 10.90 -12.35 3.14
C TRP A 324 10.64 -13.19 1.88
N LEU A 325 9.41 -13.22 1.38
CA LEU A 325 9.11 -13.89 0.11
C LEU A 325 9.77 -13.20 -1.09
N ILE A 326 9.90 -11.86 -1.09
CA ILE A 326 10.68 -11.11 -2.09
C ILE A 326 12.15 -11.52 -2.01
N ARG A 327 12.74 -11.52 -0.81
CA ARG A 327 14.15 -11.91 -0.59
C ARG A 327 14.45 -13.36 -0.95
N ALA A 328 13.49 -14.27 -0.75
CA ALA A 328 13.59 -15.66 -1.17
C ALA A 328 13.42 -15.83 -2.69
N GLY A 329 13.16 -14.75 -3.42
CA GLY A 329 12.96 -14.77 -4.87
C GLY A 329 11.58 -15.25 -5.29
N ILE A 330 10.64 -15.53 -4.38
CA ILE A 330 9.32 -16.09 -4.71
C ILE A 330 8.41 -15.03 -5.35
N ILE A 331 8.40 -13.81 -4.79
CA ILE A 331 7.66 -12.67 -5.36
C ILE A 331 8.54 -12.02 -6.44
N ARG A 332 8.41 -12.49 -7.67
CA ARG A 332 9.22 -12.04 -8.81
C ARG A 332 8.45 -11.88 -10.12
N ARG A 333 7.18 -12.32 -10.17
CA ARG A 333 6.35 -12.19 -11.38
C ARG A 333 5.92 -10.74 -11.53
N LYS A 334 6.44 -10.08 -12.57
CA LYS A 334 6.10 -8.69 -12.88
C LYS A 334 4.71 -8.57 -13.52
N VAL A 335 4.00 -7.52 -13.14
CA VAL A 335 2.80 -7.03 -13.81
C VAL A 335 2.99 -5.58 -14.25
N TYR A 336 2.33 -5.18 -15.33
CA TYR A 336 2.42 -3.86 -15.92
C TYR A 336 1.07 -3.14 -15.82
N ASP A 337 1.11 -1.84 -15.60
CA ASP A 337 -0.03 -0.92 -15.48
C ASP A 337 -0.67 -0.58 -16.83
N ASP A 338 0.06 -0.74 -17.94
CA ASP A 338 -0.48 -0.60 -19.29
C ASP A 338 -1.20 -1.88 -19.75
N LEU A 339 -2.48 -1.75 -20.11
CA LEU A 339 -3.34 -2.86 -20.50
C LEU A 339 -2.85 -3.60 -21.74
N ALA A 340 -2.40 -2.88 -22.77
CA ALA A 340 -1.95 -3.50 -24.02
C ALA A 340 -0.65 -4.27 -23.78
N LEU A 341 0.31 -3.66 -23.08
CA LEU A 341 1.57 -4.32 -22.69
C LEU A 341 1.31 -5.55 -21.80
N GLN A 342 0.48 -5.39 -20.75
CA GLN A 342 0.12 -6.49 -19.87
C GLN A 342 -0.53 -7.64 -20.64
N ARG A 343 -1.43 -7.35 -21.60
CA ARG A 343 -2.08 -8.37 -22.43
C ARG A 343 -1.07 -9.13 -23.29
N LEU A 344 -0.14 -8.43 -23.93
CA LEU A 344 0.90 -9.05 -24.77
C LEU A 344 1.83 -9.96 -23.95
N VAL A 345 2.31 -9.50 -22.78
CA VAL A 345 3.13 -10.31 -21.86
C VAL A 345 2.34 -11.53 -21.39
N SER A 346 1.10 -11.30 -20.99
CA SER A 346 0.20 -12.33 -20.47
C SER A 346 -0.15 -13.43 -21.47
N GLN A 347 -0.07 -13.14 -22.77
CA GLN A 347 -0.29 -14.08 -23.87
C GLN A 347 1.01 -14.73 -24.38
N GLY A 348 2.17 -14.32 -23.86
CA GLY A 348 3.48 -14.78 -24.33
C GLY A 348 3.85 -14.25 -25.71
N LEU A 349 3.17 -13.21 -26.21
CA LEU A 349 3.49 -12.59 -27.50
C LEU A 349 4.75 -11.71 -27.43
N ILE A 350 5.09 -11.24 -26.24
CA ILE A 350 6.36 -10.60 -25.91
C ILE A 350 6.89 -11.19 -24.60
N GLY A 351 8.20 -11.38 -24.52
CA GLY A 351 8.90 -11.76 -23.29
C GLY A 351 9.41 -10.55 -22.51
N HIS A 352 10.26 -10.80 -21.51
CA HIS A 352 10.95 -9.73 -20.77
C HIS A 352 12.15 -9.16 -21.53
N GLU A 353 12.72 -9.90 -22.48
CA GLU A 353 13.73 -9.38 -23.40
C GLU A 353 13.09 -8.52 -24.47
N VAL A 354 13.69 -7.36 -24.73
CA VAL A 354 13.21 -6.41 -25.73
C VAL A 354 13.82 -6.79 -27.08
N THR A 355 12.96 -6.99 -28.09
CA THR A 355 13.37 -7.35 -29.46
C THR A 355 12.60 -6.49 -30.47
N PRO A 356 12.98 -6.48 -31.76
CA PRO A 356 12.19 -5.82 -32.81
C PRO A 356 10.73 -6.30 -32.82
N GLN A 357 10.49 -7.57 -32.47
CA GLN A 357 9.16 -8.14 -32.37
C GLN A 357 8.31 -7.46 -31.28
N THR A 358 8.92 -6.93 -30.21
CA THR A 358 8.21 -6.17 -29.18
C THR A 358 7.51 -4.94 -29.77
N LEU A 359 8.20 -4.18 -30.63
CA LEU A 359 7.62 -3.02 -31.32
C LEU A 359 6.49 -3.44 -32.28
N VAL A 360 6.71 -4.51 -33.05
CA VAL A 360 5.71 -5.03 -33.99
C VAL A 360 4.43 -5.46 -33.25
N GLN A 361 4.56 -6.13 -32.10
CA GLN A 361 3.40 -6.57 -31.32
C GLN A 361 2.65 -5.40 -30.67
N LEU A 362 3.36 -4.39 -30.17
CA LEU A 362 2.75 -3.18 -29.63
C LEU A 362 2.01 -2.37 -30.70
N GLN A 363 2.59 -2.28 -31.90
CA GLN A 363 1.95 -1.66 -33.05
C GLN A 363 0.69 -2.44 -33.49
N ARG A 364 0.77 -3.76 -33.58
CA ARG A 364 -0.39 -4.62 -33.90
C ARG A 364 -1.50 -4.54 -32.86
N ALA A 365 -1.14 -4.37 -31.60
CA ALA A 365 -2.09 -4.15 -30.51
C ALA A 365 -2.67 -2.71 -30.50
N GLY A 366 -2.21 -1.83 -31.39
CA GLY A 366 -2.63 -0.43 -31.47
C GLY A 366 -2.13 0.43 -30.33
N ARG A 367 -1.15 -0.03 -29.53
CA ARG A 367 -0.61 0.74 -28.41
C ARG A 367 0.30 1.87 -28.88
N ILE A 368 1.00 1.66 -29.98
CA ILE A 368 1.87 2.66 -30.61
C ILE A 368 1.56 2.73 -32.11
N GLY A 369 1.79 3.89 -32.72
CA GLY A 369 1.58 4.09 -34.16
C GLY A 369 2.70 3.51 -35.02
N THR A 370 2.44 3.41 -36.33
CA THR A 370 3.50 3.19 -37.34
C THR A 370 4.43 4.40 -37.37
N GLU A 371 3.87 5.60 -37.46
CA GLU A 371 4.59 6.84 -37.17
C GLU A 371 4.46 7.08 -35.68
N LEU A 372 5.59 7.05 -34.96
CA LEU A 372 5.63 7.25 -33.54
C LEU A 372 5.33 8.71 -33.22
N THR A 373 4.68 8.92 -32.08
CA THR A 373 4.50 10.23 -31.46
C THR A 373 5.45 10.42 -30.29
N ALA A 374 5.55 11.66 -29.77
CA ALA A 374 6.25 11.91 -28.50
C ALA A 374 5.72 11.02 -27.36
N HIS A 375 4.40 10.79 -27.32
CA HIS A 375 3.77 9.94 -26.31
C HIS A 375 4.18 8.47 -26.46
N ASP A 376 4.29 7.97 -27.68
CA ASP A 376 4.79 6.61 -27.94
C ASP A 376 6.23 6.47 -27.49
N VAL A 377 7.09 7.45 -27.78
CA VAL A 377 8.49 7.45 -27.34
C VAL A 377 8.58 7.46 -25.81
N ASP A 378 7.79 8.29 -25.13
CA ASP A 378 7.76 8.32 -23.66
C ASP A 378 7.30 6.99 -23.06
N PHE A 379 6.27 6.36 -23.65
CA PHE A 379 5.82 5.03 -23.28
C PHE A 379 6.92 3.98 -23.47
N LEU A 380 7.55 3.95 -24.64
CA LEU A 380 8.61 3.00 -24.97
C LEU A 380 9.82 3.17 -24.03
N LYS A 381 10.18 4.40 -23.67
CA LYS A 381 11.25 4.69 -22.69
C LYS A 381 10.87 4.27 -21.28
N ARG A 382 9.64 4.57 -20.84
CA ARG A 382 9.13 4.21 -19.50
C ARG A 382 9.21 2.71 -19.25
N HIS A 383 8.88 1.91 -20.26
CA HIS A 383 8.91 0.45 -20.18
C HIS A 383 10.23 -0.16 -20.65
N GLY A 384 11.32 0.63 -20.75
CA GLY A 384 12.64 0.15 -21.12
C GLY A 384 12.75 -0.46 -22.52
N ILE A 385 11.72 -0.33 -23.36
CA ILE A 385 11.70 -0.79 -24.75
C ILE A 385 12.64 0.08 -25.58
N PHE A 386 12.64 1.39 -25.32
CA PHE A 386 13.67 2.31 -25.82
C PHE A 386 14.67 2.65 -24.72
N LYS A 387 15.94 2.81 -25.14
CA LYS A 387 17.01 3.29 -24.27
C LYS A 387 16.67 4.67 -23.70
N PRO A 388 17.06 4.98 -22.44
CA PRO A 388 16.78 6.28 -21.83
C PRO A 388 17.30 7.49 -22.62
N GLN A 389 18.38 7.30 -23.39
CA GLN A 389 19.03 8.33 -24.21
C GLN A 389 18.25 8.70 -25.47
N VAL A 390 17.20 7.95 -25.84
CA VAL A 390 16.37 8.27 -27.01
C VAL A 390 15.59 9.54 -26.74
N GLN A 391 15.68 10.50 -27.66
CA GLN A 391 15.00 11.79 -27.58
C GLN A 391 14.07 11.98 -28.76
N TRP A 392 12.86 12.47 -28.49
CA TRP A 392 11.93 12.92 -29.51
C TRP A 392 12.29 14.34 -29.96
N VAL A 393 12.25 14.60 -31.27
CA VAL A 393 12.40 15.93 -31.86
C VAL A 393 11.27 16.18 -32.83
N ASP A 394 10.56 17.29 -32.64
CA ASP A 394 9.45 17.71 -33.49
C ASP A 394 9.96 18.33 -34.80
N ARG A 395 9.32 18.01 -35.94
CA ARG A 395 9.59 18.61 -37.26
C ARG A 395 8.29 18.75 -38.06
N ASP A 396 8.33 19.66 -39.03
CA ASP A 396 7.19 20.02 -39.89
C ASP A 396 6.60 18.84 -40.70
N ALA A 397 7.36 17.75 -40.90
CA ALA A 397 6.97 16.57 -41.68
C ALA A 397 6.80 15.29 -40.84
N GLY A 398 6.76 15.39 -39.51
CA GLY A 398 6.73 14.27 -38.56
C GLY A 398 7.89 14.31 -37.57
N GLY A 399 7.92 13.42 -36.57
CA GLY A 399 9.00 13.44 -35.58
C GLY A 399 10.25 12.65 -35.97
N GLU A 400 11.37 13.03 -35.37
CA GLU A 400 12.66 12.33 -35.45
C GLU A 400 13.05 11.77 -34.08
N LEU A 401 13.77 10.65 -34.10
CA LEU A 401 14.44 10.11 -32.91
C LEU A 401 15.92 10.49 -32.95
N ARG A 402 16.42 11.05 -31.86
CA ARG A 402 17.86 11.29 -31.65
C ARG A 402 18.42 10.36 -30.60
N VAL A 403 19.53 9.71 -30.93
CA VAL A 403 20.31 8.87 -30.00
C VAL A 403 21.79 9.10 -30.29
N ALA A 404 22.51 9.71 -29.35
CA ALA A 404 23.87 10.20 -29.59
C ALA A 404 23.90 11.09 -30.86
N ASP A 405 24.82 10.83 -31.79
CA ASP A 405 24.97 11.61 -33.03
C ASP A 405 24.05 11.14 -34.18
N GLN A 406 23.18 10.16 -33.92
CA GLN A 406 22.30 9.59 -34.94
C GLN A 406 20.92 10.25 -34.91
N VAL A 407 20.41 10.59 -36.09
CA VAL A 407 19.05 11.05 -36.33
C VAL A 407 18.34 9.99 -37.18
N LEU A 408 17.22 9.49 -36.68
CA LEU A 408 16.45 8.42 -37.28
C LEU A 408 15.00 8.88 -37.50
N PRO A 409 14.34 8.46 -38.58
CA PRO A 409 12.91 8.70 -38.74
C PRO A 409 12.16 7.97 -37.63
N ALA A 410 11.15 8.61 -37.03
CA ALA A 410 10.33 8.00 -35.99
C ALA A 410 9.23 7.09 -36.59
N SER A 411 9.62 6.20 -37.53
CA SER A 411 8.72 5.30 -38.24
C SER A 411 9.08 3.84 -37.98
N LEU A 412 8.07 3.02 -37.72
CA LEU A 412 8.14 1.56 -37.60
C LEU A 412 7.85 0.84 -38.93
N THR A 413 7.82 1.57 -40.05
CA THR A 413 7.62 0.96 -41.37
C THR A 413 8.75 -0.03 -41.69
N PRO A 414 8.44 -1.31 -42.03
CA PRO A 414 9.46 -2.31 -42.31
C PRO A 414 10.46 -1.87 -43.40
N GLY A 415 11.75 -2.02 -43.12
CA GLY A 415 12.83 -1.71 -44.05
C GLY A 415 14.11 -1.26 -43.34
N PRO A 416 15.13 -0.80 -44.09
CA PRO A 416 16.45 -0.48 -43.55
C PRO A 416 16.44 0.60 -42.45
N ALA A 417 15.45 1.49 -42.47
CA ALA A 417 15.28 2.51 -41.42
C ALA A 417 14.81 1.89 -40.10
N PHE A 418 13.86 0.96 -40.14
CA PHE A 418 13.39 0.21 -38.97
C PHE A 418 14.49 -0.67 -38.38
N ASP A 419 15.29 -1.33 -39.21
CA ASP A 419 16.41 -2.16 -38.74
C ASP A 419 17.47 -1.32 -38.00
N ARG A 420 17.78 -0.13 -38.53
CA ARG A 420 18.68 0.84 -37.86
C ARG A 420 18.07 1.35 -36.55
N LEU A 421 16.78 1.71 -36.55
CA LEU A 421 16.06 2.10 -35.34
C LEU A 421 16.16 1.00 -34.29
N CYS A 422 15.90 -0.25 -34.66
CA CYS A 422 15.99 -1.38 -33.74
C CYS A 422 17.41 -1.55 -33.18
N GLY A 423 18.44 -1.45 -34.01
CA GLY A 423 19.84 -1.58 -33.56
C GLY A 423 20.31 -0.47 -32.63
N VAL A 424 19.76 0.74 -32.76
CA VAL A 424 20.22 1.93 -32.03
C VAL A 424 19.34 2.22 -30.80
N CYS A 425 18.03 2.16 -30.94
CA CYS A 425 17.06 2.67 -29.96
C CYS A 425 16.63 1.62 -28.93
N LEU A 426 16.61 0.32 -29.24
CA LEU A 426 16.05 -0.69 -28.33
C LEU A 426 16.84 -0.84 -27.03
N GLY A 427 16.13 -0.90 -25.90
CA GLY A 427 16.68 -1.35 -24.63
C GLY A 427 16.91 -2.87 -24.61
N ALA A 428 17.43 -3.38 -23.49
CA ALA A 428 17.72 -4.80 -23.34
C ALA A 428 16.55 -5.61 -22.76
N THR A 429 15.90 -5.05 -21.73
CA THR A 429 14.82 -5.73 -21.00
C THR A 429 13.68 -4.76 -20.73
N LEU A 430 12.46 -5.30 -20.61
CA LEU A 430 11.29 -4.53 -20.23
C LEU A 430 11.51 -3.90 -18.84
N GLY A 431 11.59 -2.58 -18.84
CA GLY A 431 11.64 -1.73 -17.67
C GLY A 431 10.26 -1.52 -17.04
N GLY A 432 10.29 -1.03 -15.81
CA GLY A 432 9.08 -0.87 -15.00
C GLY A 432 8.45 -2.21 -14.63
N GLY A 433 7.15 -2.15 -14.35
CA GLY A 433 6.37 -3.25 -13.83
C GLY A 433 6.59 -3.47 -12.33
N TYR A 434 5.63 -4.15 -11.72
CA TYR A 434 5.51 -4.31 -10.29
C TYR A 434 5.50 -5.79 -9.93
N ILE A 435 6.25 -6.17 -8.90
CA ILE A 435 6.19 -7.52 -8.31
C ILE A 435 5.21 -7.54 -7.14
N ALA A 436 4.91 -6.39 -6.56
CA ALA A 436 4.00 -6.26 -5.44
C ALA A 436 3.20 -4.96 -5.52
N HIS A 437 1.90 -5.05 -5.26
CA HIS A 437 1.06 -3.92 -4.91
C HIS A 437 0.56 -4.08 -3.46
N GLY A 438 0.65 -2.98 -2.70
CA GLY A 438 0.22 -2.87 -1.31
C GLY A 438 -0.72 -1.69 -1.10
N GLY A 439 -1.72 -1.81 -0.22
CA GLY A 439 -2.51 -0.66 0.23
C GLY A 439 -1.78 0.11 1.33
N PHE A 440 -1.37 -0.61 2.38
CA PHE A 440 -0.52 -0.07 3.44
C PHE A 440 0.48 -1.05 4.02
N PHE A 441 1.36 -0.62 4.91
CA PHE A 441 2.23 -1.52 5.65
C PHE A 441 2.33 -1.22 7.15
N LEU A 442 2.45 -2.29 7.93
CA LEU A 442 2.73 -2.29 9.36
C LEU A 442 3.63 -3.50 9.65
N GLY A 443 4.68 -3.31 10.44
CA GLY A 443 5.62 -4.39 10.71
C GLY A 443 6.57 -4.09 11.87
N PRO A 444 7.55 -4.99 12.09
CA PRO A 444 8.64 -4.79 13.03
C PRO A 444 9.66 -3.74 12.55
N GLY A 445 10.58 -3.33 13.42
CA GLY A 445 11.57 -2.29 13.11
C GLY A 445 12.54 -2.65 11.99
N ASP A 446 12.93 -3.92 11.89
CA ASP A 446 13.81 -4.44 10.84
C ASP A 446 13.13 -4.45 9.46
N PHE A 447 11.81 -4.65 9.40
CA PHE A 447 11.02 -4.46 8.18
C PHE A 447 11.12 -3.02 7.68
N TYR A 448 10.90 -2.03 8.54
CA TYR A 448 11.02 -0.61 8.14
C TYR A 448 12.45 -0.26 7.73
N GLN A 449 13.45 -0.77 8.45
CA GLN A 449 14.85 -0.55 8.11
C GLN A 449 15.19 -1.14 6.75
N ALA A 450 14.74 -2.37 6.48
CA ALA A 450 14.90 -3.01 5.17
C ALA A 450 14.26 -2.18 4.05
N LEU A 451 13.08 -1.59 4.26
CA LEU A 451 12.47 -0.70 3.27
C LEU A 451 13.24 0.60 3.05
N ARG A 452 13.91 1.15 4.07
CA ARG A 452 14.78 2.33 3.90
C ARG A 452 16.01 1.96 3.07
N ASP A 453 16.66 0.86 3.43
CA ASP A 453 17.94 0.42 2.84
C ASP A 453 17.78 -0.27 1.47
N MET A 454 16.56 -0.67 1.11
CA MET A 454 16.27 -1.37 -0.15
C MET A 454 16.75 -0.56 -1.37
N PRO A 455 17.53 -1.17 -2.29
CA PRO A 455 18.00 -0.52 -3.51
C PRO A 455 16.86 0.11 -4.32
N ALA A 456 17.12 1.26 -4.93
CA ALA A 456 16.09 2.02 -5.64
C ALA A 456 15.38 1.22 -6.75
N GLN A 457 16.11 0.37 -7.47
CA GLN A 457 15.55 -0.47 -8.55
C GLN A 457 14.59 -1.55 -8.01
N GLU A 458 14.92 -2.17 -6.88
CA GLU A 458 14.03 -3.13 -6.21
C GLU A 458 12.80 -2.44 -5.64
N LYS A 459 13.02 -1.29 -4.97
CA LYS A 459 11.94 -0.50 -4.37
C LYS A 459 10.94 0.02 -5.42
N GLN A 460 11.41 0.35 -6.62
CA GLN A 460 10.56 0.73 -7.76
C GLN A 460 9.61 -0.39 -8.20
N CYS A 461 9.91 -1.65 -7.92
CA CYS A 461 9.04 -2.78 -8.25
C CYS A 461 7.91 -3.00 -7.21
N ILE A 462 7.89 -2.25 -6.12
CA ILE A 462 6.85 -2.28 -5.07
C ILE A 462 6.01 -1.01 -5.20
N ASN A 463 4.72 -1.16 -5.49
CA ASN A 463 3.80 -0.03 -5.62
C ASN A 463 2.81 0.00 -4.44
N MET A 464 3.02 0.94 -3.52
CA MET A 464 2.01 1.26 -2.51
C MET A 464 0.95 2.15 -3.18
N SER A 465 -0.30 1.71 -3.22
CA SER A 465 -1.36 2.33 -4.03
C SER A 465 -2.71 2.43 -3.31
N ARG A 466 -3.70 2.95 -4.03
CA ARG A 466 -5.09 3.17 -3.61
C ARG A 466 -5.75 1.88 -3.14
N ILE A 467 -6.57 1.96 -2.08
CA ILE A 467 -7.25 0.77 -1.58
C ILE A 467 -8.28 0.23 -2.58
N ARG A 468 -8.98 1.10 -3.32
CA ARG A 468 -9.92 0.65 -4.37
C ARG A 468 -9.22 -0.18 -5.45
N PHE A 469 -7.97 0.16 -5.81
CA PHE A 469 -7.22 -0.61 -6.79
C PHE A 469 -6.96 -2.00 -6.24
N ILE A 470 -6.47 -2.10 -5.00
CA ILE A 470 -6.08 -3.37 -4.37
C ILE A 470 -7.30 -4.27 -4.11
N ASN A 471 -8.37 -3.70 -3.55
CA ASN A 471 -9.51 -4.45 -3.03
C ASN A 471 -10.65 -4.63 -4.04
N GLU A 472 -10.61 -3.98 -5.21
CA GLU A 472 -11.67 -4.12 -6.21
C GLU A 472 -11.13 -4.51 -7.58
N LEU A 473 -12.04 -5.00 -8.42
CA LEU A 473 -11.84 -5.16 -9.86
C LEU A 473 -12.52 -4.02 -10.63
N LEU A 474 -13.58 -3.42 -10.08
CA LEU A 474 -14.42 -2.44 -10.76
C LEU A 474 -13.61 -1.19 -11.16
N GLY A 475 -13.66 -0.82 -12.43
CA GLY A 475 -12.95 0.34 -12.99
C GLY A 475 -11.60 -0.01 -13.65
N HIS A 476 -11.07 -1.22 -13.42
CA HIS A 476 -9.83 -1.72 -14.01
C HIS A 476 -9.88 -3.25 -14.22
N GLU A 477 -11.07 -3.79 -14.48
CA GLU A 477 -11.38 -5.22 -14.43
C GLU A 477 -10.49 -6.02 -15.36
N GLU A 478 -10.31 -5.53 -16.58
CA GLU A 478 -9.55 -6.24 -17.59
C GLU A 478 -8.08 -6.34 -17.21
N LEU A 479 -7.51 -5.24 -16.75
CA LEU A 479 -6.13 -5.21 -16.26
C LEU A 479 -5.98 -6.12 -15.04
N ALA A 480 -6.84 -5.97 -14.04
CA ALA A 480 -6.80 -6.78 -12.83
C ALA A 480 -6.92 -8.28 -13.12
N ARG A 481 -7.79 -8.70 -14.03
CA ARG A 481 -7.93 -10.13 -14.42
C ARG A 481 -6.68 -10.67 -15.11
N LEU A 482 -6.00 -9.86 -15.91
CA LEU A 482 -4.73 -10.25 -16.52
C LEU A 482 -3.61 -10.36 -15.49
N GLN A 483 -3.59 -9.47 -14.48
CA GLN A 483 -2.58 -9.44 -13.45
C GLN A 483 -2.81 -10.52 -12.36
N ARG A 484 -4.04 -10.67 -11.87
CA ARG A 484 -4.43 -11.47 -10.68
C ARG A 484 -4.85 -12.90 -11.03
N ARG A 485 -4.03 -13.58 -11.84
CA ARG A 485 -4.29 -14.97 -12.26
C ARG A 485 -4.04 -15.94 -11.12
N LYS A 486 -4.79 -17.05 -11.09
CA LYS A 486 -4.68 -18.11 -10.08
C LYS A 486 -4.56 -17.54 -8.65
N ALA A 487 -5.37 -16.52 -8.35
CA ALA A 487 -5.23 -15.77 -7.11
C ALA A 487 -5.51 -16.65 -5.89
N ARG A 488 -4.72 -16.47 -4.84
CA ARG A 488 -4.90 -17.08 -3.52
C ARG A 488 -4.81 -16.00 -2.47
N PHE A 489 -5.94 -15.77 -1.83
CA PHE A 489 -6.10 -14.75 -0.81
C PHE A 489 -6.36 -15.44 0.52
N ILE A 490 -5.35 -15.45 1.39
CA ILE A 490 -5.38 -16.22 2.62
C ILE A 490 -5.68 -15.29 3.79
N ASN A 491 -6.83 -15.51 4.39
CA ASN A 491 -7.40 -14.69 5.45
C ASN A 491 -7.69 -15.53 6.70
N THR A 492 -7.58 -14.91 7.87
CA THR A 492 -7.97 -15.50 9.15
C THR A 492 -9.40 -15.12 9.51
N THR A 493 -10.11 -16.03 10.15
CA THR A 493 -11.46 -15.77 10.68
C THR A 493 -11.55 -16.30 12.10
N MET A 494 -12.42 -15.71 12.92
CA MET A 494 -12.59 -16.11 14.32
C MET A 494 -13.50 -17.33 14.43
N MET A 495 -14.55 -17.38 13.61
CA MET A 495 -15.57 -18.43 13.64
C MET A 495 -16.03 -18.78 12.23
N VAL A 496 -16.39 -20.04 12.02
CA VAL A 496 -17.07 -20.51 10.81
C VAL A 496 -18.35 -21.23 11.22
N SER A 497 -19.48 -20.85 10.64
CA SER A 497 -20.77 -21.49 10.89
C SER A 497 -20.85 -22.85 10.17
N LEU A 498 -21.78 -23.71 10.59
CA LEU A 498 -22.01 -25.01 9.92
C LEU A 498 -22.44 -24.87 8.45
N LEU A 499 -22.97 -23.70 8.06
CA LEU A 499 -23.33 -23.39 6.67
C LEU A 499 -22.17 -22.73 5.89
N GLY A 500 -20.99 -22.58 6.51
CA GLY A 500 -19.79 -22.06 5.87
C GLY A 500 -19.63 -20.53 5.92
N ALA A 501 -20.43 -19.82 6.72
CA ALA A 501 -20.25 -18.38 6.89
C ALA A 501 -19.06 -18.08 7.84
N ALA A 502 -18.15 -17.20 7.42
CA ALA A 502 -17.02 -16.75 8.23
C ALA A 502 -17.37 -15.47 9.01
N VAL A 503 -16.96 -15.38 10.28
CA VAL A 503 -17.19 -14.22 11.16
C VAL A 503 -15.85 -13.76 11.72
N SER A 504 -15.49 -12.50 11.44
CA SER A 504 -14.13 -11.99 11.68
C SER A 504 -14.09 -10.66 12.45
N ASP A 505 -15.24 -10.04 12.69
CA ASP A 505 -15.35 -8.64 13.12
C ASP A 505 -16.31 -8.40 14.29
N GLY A 506 -17.22 -9.32 14.60
CA GLY A 506 -18.24 -9.15 15.64
C GLY A 506 -18.48 -10.40 16.51
N LEU A 507 -19.02 -10.16 17.71
CA LEU A 507 -19.50 -11.19 18.64
C LEU A 507 -21.01 -11.41 18.48
N ASP A 508 -21.52 -12.51 19.05
CA ASP A 508 -22.95 -12.82 19.14
C ASP A 508 -23.77 -11.74 19.88
N SER A 509 -23.12 -10.99 20.79
CA SER A 509 -23.68 -9.82 21.48
C SER A 509 -23.91 -8.59 20.58
N GLY A 510 -23.45 -8.62 19.32
CA GLY A 510 -23.47 -7.47 18.41
C GLY A 510 -22.33 -6.47 18.64
N GLN A 511 -21.44 -6.73 19.61
CA GLN A 511 -20.25 -5.91 19.81
C GLN A 511 -19.22 -6.17 18.71
N ILE A 512 -18.68 -5.07 18.18
CA ILE A 512 -17.62 -5.06 17.19
C ILE A 512 -16.27 -5.27 17.90
N VAL A 513 -15.55 -6.29 17.45
CA VAL A 513 -14.21 -6.65 17.94
C VAL A 513 -13.13 -5.88 17.17
N SER A 514 -13.34 -5.69 15.86
CA SER A 514 -12.39 -5.08 14.93
C SER A 514 -13.10 -4.24 13.87
N GLY A 515 -13.36 -4.78 12.68
CA GLY A 515 -14.07 -4.16 11.57
C GLY A 515 -14.06 -5.08 10.35
N VAL A 516 -14.95 -4.82 9.39
CA VAL A 516 -15.12 -5.64 8.18
C VAL A 516 -13.81 -5.73 7.35
N GLY A 517 -13.06 -4.62 7.28
CA GLY A 517 -11.81 -4.54 6.51
C GLY A 517 -12.04 -4.79 5.01
N GLY A 518 -11.03 -5.35 4.33
CA GLY A 518 -11.14 -5.83 2.96
C GLY A 518 -11.22 -7.34 2.80
N GLN A 519 -11.43 -8.11 3.87
CA GLN A 519 -11.48 -9.57 3.77
C GLN A 519 -12.56 -10.04 2.77
N TYR A 520 -13.76 -9.47 2.87
CA TYR A 520 -14.85 -9.74 1.92
C TYR A 520 -14.46 -9.42 0.47
N ASN A 521 -13.77 -8.30 0.25
CA ASN A 521 -13.33 -7.86 -1.07
C ASN A 521 -12.48 -8.93 -1.77
N PHE A 522 -11.49 -9.49 -1.08
CA PHE A 522 -10.66 -10.54 -1.65
C PHE A 522 -11.43 -11.83 -1.90
N VAL A 523 -12.33 -12.23 -0.99
CA VAL A 523 -13.20 -13.42 -1.21
C VAL A 523 -14.10 -13.23 -2.43
N ALA A 524 -14.68 -12.05 -2.63
CA ALA A 524 -15.57 -11.75 -3.75
C ALA A 524 -14.84 -11.64 -5.11
N MET A 525 -13.51 -11.43 -5.10
CA MET A 525 -12.68 -11.43 -6.30
C MET A 525 -12.23 -12.83 -6.76
N GLY A 526 -12.34 -13.83 -5.88
CA GLY A 526 -11.78 -15.18 -6.02
C GLY A 526 -12.47 -16.07 -7.06
#